data_AF-A0A2D3RHK3-F1
#
_entry.id   AF-A0A2D3RHK3-F1
#
_cell.length_a   1.000
_cell.length_b   1.000
_cell.length_c   1.000
_cell.angle_alpha   90.00
_cell.angle_beta   90.00
_cell.angle_gamma   90.00
#
_symmetry.space_group_name_H-M   'P 1'
#
loop_
_entity.id
_entity.type
_entity.pdbx_description
1 polymer ?
#
loop_
_entity_poly.entity_id
_entity_poly.type
_entity_poly.pdbx_seq_one_letter_code
_entity_poly.pdbx_strand_id
1 'polypeptide(L)'
;MHAYANPTRFLSLARPLTPFLLFGGIAMVLLACIWGLWATPAERLQGDTVKIIFVHVPMAWLGMAGWSGIAIASISELIWRHPLASHAARAIAVPGALFTLLCLITGAIWGRPAWGTWWVWDGRLTSMLVLFFLYLAYIVLANETSKGKGQSRIAAIFGVVGIINLPIIRFSVEWWETHHQGTSISIMGKSTIDTLYLWPLLVSAIGFSLLFGAIVLMRMRASLAQTKVDARLKRMAAE
;
A
#
# COMPACT_ATOMS: atom_id res chain seq x y z
N MET A 1 2.56 17.42 -19.77
CA MET A 1 2.47 16.12 -19.05
C MET A 1 3.32 14.98 -19.63
N HIS A 2 4.11 15.16 -20.70
CA HIS A 2 4.84 14.05 -21.36
C HIS A 2 6.29 13.81 -20.92
N ALA A 3 6.84 14.62 -20.00
CA ALA A 3 8.26 14.51 -19.63
C ALA A 3 8.59 13.17 -18.90
N TYR A 4 7.69 12.67 -18.06
CA TYR A 4 7.89 11.41 -17.32
C TYR A 4 7.37 10.17 -18.06
N ALA A 5 6.75 10.34 -19.24
CA ALA A 5 6.39 9.21 -20.10
C ALA A 5 7.61 8.55 -20.75
N ASN A 6 8.76 9.23 -20.75
CA ASN A 6 10.03 8.68 -21.24
C ASN A 6 10.68 7.80 -20.13
N PRO A 7 10.86 6.49 -20.35
CA PRO A 7 11.48 5.58 -19.38
C PRO A 7 12.89 6.02 -18.95
N THR A 8 13.64 6.71 -19.80
CA THR A 8 14.99 7.21 -19.44
C THR A 8 14.93 8.33 -18.40
N ARG A 9 13.99 9.28 -18.55
CA ARG A 9 13.76 10.37 -17.59
C ARG A 9 13.18 9.86 -16.27
N PHE A 10 12.31 8.87 -16.33
CA PHE A 10 11.85 8.18 -15.12
C PHE A 10 13.03 7.53 -14.38
N LEU A 11 13.90 6.80 -15.10
CA LEU A 11 15.06 6.14 -14.49
C LEU A 11 16.08 7.14 -13.92
N SER A 12 16.27 8.31 -14.53
CA SER A 12 17.19 9.33 -14.01
C SER A 12 16.72 9.93 -12.69
N LEU A 13 15.40 10.01 -12.46
CA LEU A 13 14.83 10.43 -11.17
C LEU A 13 14.77 9.26 -10.17
N ALA A 14 14.29 8.09 -10.61
CA ALA A 14 14.07 6.95 -9.73
C ALA A 14 15.36 6.42 -9.10
N ARG A 15 16.48 6.43 -9.84
CA ARG A 15 17.78 5.90 -9.36
C ARG A 15 18.30 6.60 -8.10
N PRO A 16 18.51 7.93 -8.07
CA PRO A 16 18.97 8.64 -6.88
C PRO A 16 17.89 8.72 -5.79
N LEU A 17 16.62 8.75 -6.17
CA LEU A 17 15.51 8.84 -5.20
C LEU A 17 15.34 7.53 -4.41
N THR A 18 15.57 6.36 -5.03
CA THR A 18 15.41 5.05 -4.37
C THR A 18 16.19 4.93 -3.04
N PRO A 19 17.53 5.14 -2.99
CA PRO A 19 18.27 5.01 -1.74
C PRO A 19 17.87 6.07 -0.71
N PHE A 20 17.53 7.29 -1.13
CA PHE A 20 17.04 8.33 -0.22
C PHE A 20 15.74 7.91 0.47
N LEU A 21 14.77 7.43 -0.30
CA LEU A 21 13.52 6.90 0.25
C LEU A 21 13.74 5.66 1.12
N LEU A 22 14.65 4.77 0.71
CA LEU A 22 14.94 3.55 1.46
C LEU A 22 15.57 3.87 2.81
N PHE A 23 16.72 4.54 2.83
CA PHE A 23 17.45 4.81 4.07
C PHE A 23 16.71 5.83 4.95
N GLY A 24 16.10 6.86 4.35
CA GLY A 24 15.23 7.79 5.08
C GLY A 24 14.03 7.09 5.68
N GLY A 25 13.39 6.19 4.93
CA GLY A 25 12.29 5.36 5.42
C GLY A 25 12.69 4.44 6.57
N ILE A 26 13.83 3.73 6.46
CA ILE A 26 14.36 2.88 7.54
C ILE A 26 14.61 3.71 8.80
N ALA A 27 15.31 4.84 8.67
CA ALA A 27 15.63 5.70 9.80
C ALA A 27 14.36 6.23 10.49
N MET A 28 13.37 6.68 9.72
CA MET A 28 12.10 7.18 10.27
C MET A 28 11.26 6.08 10.93
N VAL A 29 11.20 4.88 10.35
CA VAL A 29 10.48 3.75 10.97
C VAL A 29 11.14 3.35 12.28
N LEU A 30 12.48 3.25 12.31
CA LEU A 30 13.21 2.94 13.54
C LEU A 30 12.99 4.02 14.61
N LEU A 31 13.09 5.29 14.23
CA LEU A 31 12.80 6.42 15.12
C LEU A 31 11.38 6.34 15.68
N ALA A 32 10.39 6.13 14.82
CA ALA A 32 8.99 6.06 15.24
C ALA A 32 8.70 4.85 16.14
N CYS A 33 9.31 3.69 15.87
CA CYS A 33 9.16 2.51 16.71
C CYS A 33 9.82 2.71 18.08
N ILE A 34 11.02 3.29 18.13
CA ILE A 34 11.70 3.60 19.41
C ILE A 34 10.88 4.62 20.19
N TRP A 35 10.44 5.70 19.53
CA TRP A 35 9.61 6.72 20.16
C TRP A 35 8.32 6.12 20.70
N GLY A 36 7.59 5.37 19.87
CA GLY A 36 6.34 4.74 20.25
C GLY A 36 6.47 3.67 21.34
N LEU A 37 7.58 2.94 21.40
CA LEU A 37 7.77 1.92 22.44
C LEU A 37 8.14 2.51 23.80
N TRP A 38 9.02 3.52 23.82
CA TRP A 38 9.66 4.00 25.04
C TRP A 38 9.11 5.33 25.57
N ALA A 39 8.57 6.18 24.69
CA ALA A 39 8.17 7.54 25.03
C ALA A 39 6.65 7.78 24.95
N THR A 40 5.85 6.77 24.63
CA THR A 40 4.39 6.83 24.86
C THR A 40 3.98 5.95 26.04
N PRO A 41 3.12 6.45 26.95
CA PRO A 41 2.63 5.71 28.10
C PRO A 41 1.69 4.57 27.65
N ALA A 42 1.40 3.67 28.59
CA ALA A 42 0.32 2.72 28.43
C ALA A 42 -1.03 3.45 28.39
N GLU A 43 -1.94 3.02 27.52
CA GLU A 43 -3.30 3.58 27.46
C GLU A 43 -4.17 2.94 28.57
N ARG A 44 -5.16 3.68 29.08
CA ARG A 44 -5.94 3.31 30.26
C ARG A 44 -6.71 1.98 30.09
N LEU A 45 -7.21 1.67 28.90
CA LEU A 45 -7.99 0.47 28.61
C LEU A 45 -7.15 -0.62 27.91
N GLN A 46 -6.21 -0.23 27.04
CA GLN A 46 -5.42 -1.16 26.23
C GLN A 46 -4.02 -1.44 26.79
N GLY A 47 -3.59 -0.72 27.83
CA GLY A 47 -2.23 -0.83 28.36
C GLY A 47 -1.18 -0.55 27.29
N ASP A 48 -0.08 -1.30 27.31
CA ASP A 48 0.99 -1.19 26.30
C ASP A 48 0.60 -1.72 24.92
N THR A 49 -0.51 -2.46 24.80
CA THR A 49 -0.92 -3.07 23.51
C THR A 49 -1.29 -2.01 22.48
N VAL A 50 -1.69 -0.81 22.92
CA VAL A 50 -1.93 0.36 22.06
C VAL A 50 -0.72 0.71 21.19
N LYS A 51 0.50 0.42 21.64
CA LYS A 51 1.74 0.78 20.92
C LYS A 51 1.87 0.08 19.57
N ILE A 52 1.12 -0.99 19.33
CA ILE A 52 1.06 -1.65 18.02
C ILE A 52 0.50 -0.73 16.92
N ILE A 53 -0.24 0.34 17.26
CA ILE A 53 -0.78 1.30 16.28
C ILE A 53 0.31 1.92 15.41
N PHE A 54 1.53 2.09 15.95
CA PHE A 54 2.66 2.66 15.21
C PHE A 54 3.10 1.78 14.04
N VAL A 55 2.76 0.50 14.06
CA VAL A 55 3.01 -0.42 12.93
C VAL A 55 1.70 -0.71 12.20
N HIS A 56 0.65 -1.09 12.92
CA HIS A 56 -0.61 -1.53 12.35
C HIS A 56 -1.29 -0.46 11.48
N VAL A 57 -1.39 0.78 11.97
CA VAL A 57 -2.13 1.84 11.27
C VAL A 57 -1.45 2.25 9.95
N PRO A 58 -0.12 2.46 9.89
CA PRO A 58 0.58 2.64 8.62
C PRO A 58 0.38 1.48 7.65
N MET A 59 0.34 0.23 8.13
CA MET A 59 0.08 -0.94 7.29
C MET A 59 -1.31 -0.89 6.66
N ALA A 60 -2.33 -0.55 7.45
CA ALA A 60 -3.70 -0.37 6.96
C ALA A 60 -3.79 0.74 5.90
N TRP A 61 -3.22 1.91 6.18
CA TRP A 61 -3.24 3.06 5.27
C TRP A 61 -2.54 2.78 3.95
N LEU A 62 -1.36 2.17 3.99
CA LEU A 62 -0.58 1.88 2.79
C LEU A 62 -1.15 0.69 2.01
N GLY A 63 -1.79 -0.28 2.69
CA GLY A 63 -2.57 -1.31 2.02
C GLY A 63 -3.69 -0.72 1.17
N MET A 64 -4.44 0.25 1.69
CA MET A 64 -5.48 0.96 0.93
C MET A 64 -4.90 1.92 -0.12
N ALA A 65 -3.88 2.71 0.24
CA ALA A 65 -3.24 3.67 -0.65
C ALA A 65 -2.56 2.99 -1.85
N GLY A 66 -2.01 1.79 -1.66
CA GLY A 66 -1.50 0.96 -2.76
C GLY A 66 -2.59 0.64 -3.78
N TRP A 67 -3.82 0.33 -3.33
CA TRP A 67 -4.90 0.01 -4.25
C TRP A 67 -5.39 1.26 -4.98
N SER A 68 -5.48 2.40 -4.29
CA SER A 68 -5.68 3.70 -4.94
C SER A 68 -4.63 3.95 -6.02
N GLY A 69 -3.35 3.65 -5.74
CA GLY A 69 -2.26 3.75 -6.69
C GLY A 69 -2.43 2.84 -7.92
N ILE A 70 -2.87 1.59 -7.72
CA ILE A 70 -3.24 0.67 -8.81
C ILE A 70 -4.39 1.24 -9.64
N ALA A 71 -5.43 1.75 -9.00
CA ALA A 71 -6.59 2.30 -9.69
C ALA A 71 -6.22 3.54 -10.52
N ILE A 72 -5.45 4.48 -9.95
CA ILE A 72 -4.94 5.67 -10.67
C ILE A 72 -4.07 5.26 -11.86
N ALA A 73 -3.16 4.30 -11.66
CA ALA A 73 -2.33 3.78 -12.74
C ALA A 73 -3.19 3.10 -13.82
N SER A 74 -4.18 2.30 -13.43
CA SER A 74 -5.10 1.62 -14.35
C SER A 74 -5.95 2.60 -15.16
N ILE A 75 -6.50 3.63 -14.52
CA ILE A 75 -7.18 4.74 -15.20
C ILE A 75 -6.22 5.42 -16.18
N SER A 76 -4.97 5.64 -15.77
CA SER A 76 -3.98 6.29 -16.61
C SER A 76 -3.59 5.46 -17.84
N GLU A 77 -3.60 4.14 -17.71
CA GLU A 77 -3.44 3.20 -18.81
C GLU A 77 -4.65 3.23 -19.76
N LEU A 78 -5.87 3.19 -19.22
CA LEU A 78 -7.10 3.10 -20.02
C LEU A 78 -7.40 4.39 -20.78
N ILE A 79 -7.24 5.56 -20.14
CA ILE A 79 -7.60 6.86 -20.71
C ILE A 79 -6.45 7.41 -21.55
N TRP A 80 -5.26 7.55 -20.96
CA TRP A 80 -4.12 8.23 -21.61
C TRP A 80 -3.13 7.28 -22.28
N ARG A 81 -3.30 5.95 -22.14
CA ARG A 81 -2.35 4.95 -22.64
C ARG A 81 -0.93 5.23 -22.17
N HIS A 82 -0.79 5.68 -20.91
CA HIS A 82 0.50 6.10 -20.39
C HIS A 82 1.48 4.92 -20.34
N PRO A 83 2.69 5.02 -20.94
CA PRO A 83 3.56 3.87 -21.16
C PRO A 83 4.12 3.24 -19.88
N LEU A 84 4.14 3.98 -18.77
CA LEU A 84 4.59 3.48 -17.47
C LEU A 84 3.46 3.03 -16.54
N ALA A 85 2.20 3.22 -16.94
CA ALA A 85 1.06 2.98 -16.05
C ALA A 85 0.93 1.51 -15.62
N SER A 86 0.99 0.58 -16.58
CA SER A 86 0.95 -0.85 -16.29
C SER A 86 2.13 -1.32 -15.43
N HIS A 87 3.33 -0.75 -15.68
CA HIS A 87 4.52 -1.00 -14.86
C HIS A 87 4.34 -0.50 -13.42
N ALA A 88 3.77 0.69 -13.23
CA ALA A 88 3.50 1.26 -11.92
C ALA A 88 2.48 0.40 -11.15
N ALA A 89 1.36 0.06 -11.77
CA ALA A 89 0.32 -0.75 -11.12
C ALA A 89 0.86 -2.13 -10.67
N ARG A 90 1.63 -2.81 -11.53
CA ARG A 90 2.30 -4.09 -11.18
C ARG A 90 3.37 -3.94 -10.09
N ALA A 91 4.09 -2.81 -10.09
CA ALA A 91 5.09 -2.51 -9.07
C ALA A 91 4.45 -2.25 -7.71
N ILE A 92 3.28 -1.59 -7.68
CA ILE A 92 2.52 -1.28 -6.46
C ILE A 92 1.83 -2.52 -5.89
N ALA A 93 1.35 -3.44 -6.73
CA ALA A 93 0.54 -4.57 -6.28
C ALA A 93 1.23 -5.47 -5.24
N VAL A 94 2.51 -5.77 -5.41
CA VAL A 94 3.24 -6.65 -4.47
C VAL A 94 3.45 -6.02 -3.08
N PRO A 95 4.03 -4.80 -2.95
CA PRO A 95 4.12 -4.16 -1.65
C PRO A 95 2.73 -3.83 -1.08
N GLY A 96 1.75 -3.46 -1.89
CA GLY A 96 0.36 -3.28 -1.44
C GLY A 96 -0.22 -4.53 -0.78
N ALA A 97 -0.08 -5.69 -1.44
CA ALA A 97 -0.49 -6.98 -0.89
C ALA A 97 0.19 -7.30 0.44
N LEU A 98 1.51 -7.05 0.52
CA LEU A 98 2.30 -7.30 1.74
C LEU A 98 1.81 -6.41 2.89
N PHE A 99 1.58 -5.12 2.66
CA PHE A 99 1.09 -4.20 3.68
C PHE A 99 -0.33 -4.56 4.13
N THR A 100 -1.20 -4.98 3.22
CA THR A 100 -2.53 -5.50 3.60
C THR A 100 -2.44 -6.79 4.42
N LEU A 101 -1.56 -7.73 4.05
CA LEU A 101 -1.32 -8.95 4.83
C LEU A 101 -0.78 -8.63 6.23
N LEU A 102 0.24 -7.76 6.32
CA LEU A 102 0.80 -7.32 7.59
C LEU A 102 -0.23 -6.59 8.45
N CYS A 103 -1.12 -5.81 7.84
CA CYS A 103 -2.26 -5.20 8.53
C CYS A 103 -3.18 -6.26 9.13
N LEU A 104 -3.53 -7.33 8.39
CA LEU A 104 -4.38 -8.41 8.91
C LEU A 104 -3.70 -9.15 10.07
N ILE A 105 -2.41 -9.48 9.94
CA ILE A 105 -1.64 -10.17 10.98
C ILE A 105 -1.52 -9.29 12.24
N THR A 106 -1.08 -8.05 12.09
CA THR A 106 -0.93 -7.12 13.22
C THR A 106 -2.28 -6.77 13.85
N GLY A 107 -3.35 -6.71 13.06
CA GLY A 107 -4.71 -6.52 13.55
C GLY A 107 -5.18 -7.70 14.39
N ALA A 108 -4.92 -8.94 13.96
CA ALA A 108 -5.24 -10.13 14.75
C ALA A 108 -4.45 -10.18 16.07
N ILE A 109 -3.16 -9.84 16.03
CA ILE A 109 -2.28 -9.74 17.22
C ILE A 109 -2.81 -8.68 18.19
N TRP A 110 -3.24 -7.52 17.68
CA TRP A 110 -3.83 -6.48 18.52
C TRP A 110 -5.19 -6.87 19.07
N GLY A 111 -5.99 -7.60 18.28
CA GLY A 111 -7.35 -7.94 18.65
C GLY A 111 -7.45 -8.93 19.81
N ARG A 112 -6.48 -9.84 19.95
CA ARG A 112 -6.48 -10.81 21.04
C ARG A 112 -6.51 -10.15 22.43
N PRO A 113 -5.61 -9.20 22.78
CA PRO A 113 -5.69 -8.51 24.06
C PRO A 113 -6.77 -7.42 24.11
N ALA A 114 -7.09 -6.75 22.99
CA ALA A 114 -8.05 -5.65 22.98
C ALA A 114 -9.53 -6.11 23.07
N TRP A 115 -9.87 -7.21 22.41
CA TRP A 115 -11.26 -7.69 22.26
C TRP A 115 -11.43 -9.18 22.58
N GLY A 116 -10.38 -9.86 23.06
CA GLY A 116 -10.44 -11.27 23.46
C GLY A 116 -10.44 -12.27 22.30
N THR A 117 -10.34 -11.84 21.05
CA THR A 117 -10.38 -12.71 19.86
C THR A 117 -9.39 -12.27 18.78
N TRP A 118 -8.87 -13.23 18.02
CA TRP A 118 -7.96 -12.97 16.90
C TRP A 118 -8.70 -12.51 15.64
N TRP A 119 -9.99 -12.84 15.53
CA TRP A 119 -10.79 -12.56 14.34
C TRP A 119 -12.26 -12.41 14.68
N VAL A 120 -12.92 -11.49 14.00
CA VAL A 120 -14.37 -11.36 13.92
C VAL A 120 -14.76 -11.09 12.46
N TRP A 121 -15.91 -11.60 12.05
CA TRP A 121 -16.42 -11.42 10.69
C TRP A 121 -17.19 -10.11 10.54
N ASP A 122 -16.56 -9.00 10.93
CA ASP A 122 -17.17 -7.68 10.81
C ASP A 122 -16.83 -7.01 9.48
N GLY A 123 -17.49 -5.88 9.19
CA GLY A 123 -17.33 -5.17 7.93
C GLY A 123 -15.89 -4.74 7.66
N ARG A 124 -15.13 -4.32 8.68
CA ARG A 124 -13.77 -3.80 8.52
C ARG A 124 -12.76 -4.91 8.23
N LEU A 125 -12.73 -5.96 9.05
CA LEU A 125 -11.80 -7.07 8.87
C LEU A 125 -12.11 -7.83 7.58
N THR A 126 -13.39 -8.07 7.30
CA THR A 126 -13.80 -8.77 6.08
C THR A 126 -13.44 -7.98 4.83
N SER A 127 -13.69 -6.67 4.79
CA SER A 127 -13.35 -5.84 3.63
C SER A 127 -11.83 -5.66 3.45
N MET A 128 -11.03 -5.65 4.52
CA MET A 128 -9.57 -5.70 4.45
C MET A 128 -9.04 -7.05 3.95
N LEU A 129 -9.69 -8.16 4.32
CA LEU A 129 -9.38 -9.49 3.77
C LEU A 129 -9.74 -9.56 2.27
N VAL A 130 -10.90 -9.02 1.88
CA VAL A 130 -11.27 -8.88 0.47
C VAL A 130 -10.23 -8.06 -0.29
N LEU A 131 -9.73 -6.96 0.30
CA LEU A 131 -8.65 -6.17 -0.31
C LEU A 131 -7.39 -7.03 -0.56
N PHE A 132 -7.01 -7.88 0.39
CA PHE A 132 -5.89 -8.78 0.22
C PHE A 132 -6.10 -9.75 -0.95
N PHE A 133 -7.28 -10.35 -1.07
CA PHE A 133 -7.61 -11.22 -2.20
C PHE A 133 -7.68 -10.47 -3.52
N LEU A 134 -8.16 -9.22 -3.53
CA LEU A 134 -8.11 -8.35 -4.70
C LEU A 134 -6.66 -8.13 -5.15
N TYR A 135 -5.71 -7.93 -4.24
CA TYR A 135 -4.29 -7.86 -4.57
C TYR A 135 -3.75 -9.14 -5.19
N LEU A 136 -4.04 -10.31 -4.61
CA LEU A 136 -3.60 -11.58 -5.18
C LEU A 136 -4.18 -11.79 -6.59
N ALA A 137 -5.48 -11.53 -6.77
CA ALA A 137 -6.15 -11.61 -8.05
C ALA A 137 -5.54 -10.65 -9.09
N TYR A 138 -5.26 -9.40 -8.70
CA TYR A 138 -4.60 -8.44 -9.58
C TYR A 138 -3.20 -8.91 -9.99
N ILE A 139 -2.40 -9.42 -9.05
CA ILE A 139 -1.03 -9.91 -9.34
C ILE A 139 -1.07 -11.05 -10.36
N VAL A 140 -1.95 -12.03 -10.16
CA VAL A 140 -2.12 -13.16 -11.09
C VAL A 140 -2.54 -12.64 -12.46
N LEU A 141 -3.60 -11.83 -12.52
CA LEU A 141 -4.15 -11.29 -13.75
C LEU A 141 -3.12 -10.43 -14.51
N ALA A 142 -2.39 -9.56 -13.82
CA ALA A 142 -1.40 -8.67 -14.43
C ALA A 142 -0.15 -9.41 -14.93
N ASN A 143 0.16 -10.59 -14.36
CA ASN A 143 1.26 -11.43 -14.84
C ASN A 143 0.86 -12.23 -16.07
N GLU A 144 -0.33 -12.82 -16.11
CA GLU A 144 -0.82 -13.54 -17.28
C GLU A 144 -0.98 -12.61 -18.49
N THR A 145 -1.54 -11.43 -18.25
CA THR A 145 -1.84 -10.45 -19.30
C THR A 145 -0.61 -9.74 -19.87
N SER A 146 0.55 -9.87 -19.22
CA SER A 146 1.80 -9.22 -19.65
C SER A 146 2.38 -9.74 -20.98
N LYS A 147 1.83 -10.84 -21.50
CA LYS A 147 2.30 -11.51 -22.74
C LYS A 147 1.66 -10.98 -24.03
N GLY A 148 0.61 -10.13 -23.96
CA GLY A 148 -0.11 -9.65 -25.16
C GLY A 148 -0.61 -8.20 -25.08
N LYS A 149 -0.55 -7.47 -26.21
CA LYS A 149 -0.92 -6.04 -26.31
C LYS A 149 -2.36 -5.71 -25.91
N GLY A 150 -3.30 -6.66 -26.02
CA GLY A 150 -4.71 -6.46 -25.65
C GLY A 150 -5.08 -6.92 -24.24
N GLN A 151 -4.25 -7.75 -23.61
CA GLN A 151 -4.60 -8.40 -22.35
C GLN A 151 -4.38 -7.47 -21.13
N SER A 152 -3.46 -6.51 -21.23
CA SER A 152 -3.19 -5.48 -20.20
C SER A 152 -4.46 -4.70 -19.78
N ARG A 153 -5.43 -4.57 -20.69
CA ARG A 153 -6.71 -3.88 -20.44
C ARG A 153 -7.55 -4.57 -19.37
N ILE A 154 -7.53 -5.90 -19.27
CA ILE A 154 -8.34 -6.65 -18.30
C ILE A 154 -7.85 -6.37 -16.89
N ALA A 155 -6.53 -6.41 -16.68
CA ALA A 155 -5.92 -6.06 -15.39
C ALA A 155 -6.23 -4.61 -15.00
N ALA A 156 -6.18 -3.66 -15.95
CA ALA A 156 -6.52 -2.27 -15.68
C ALA A 156 -8.00 -2.10 -15.29
N ILE A 157 -8.94 -2.71 -16.01
CA ILE A 157 -10.37 -2.68 -15.66
C ILE A 157 -10.59 -3.24 -14.26
N PHE A 158 -9.97 -4.39 -13.94
CA PHE A 158 -10.04 -4.99 -12.61
C PHE A 158 -9.51 -4.05 -11.51
N GLY A 159 -8.38 -3.37 -11.77
CA GLY A 159 -7.81 -2.38 -10.86
C GLY A 159 -8.74 -1.19 -10.60
N VAL A 160 -9.44 -0.70 -11.62
CA VAL A 160 -10.45 0.37 -11.46
C VAL A 160 -11.65 -0.12 -10.67
N VAL A 161 -12.23 -1.28 -11.02
CA VAL A 161 -13.42 -1.81 -10.34
C VAL A 161 -13.15 -2.08 -8.85
N GLY A 162 -11.97 -2.61 -8.51
CA GLY A 162 -11.63 -2.92 -7.13
C GLY A 162 -11.56 -1.70 -6.20
N ILE A 163 -11.49 -0.47 -6.73
CA ILE A 163 -11.46 0.75 -5.89
C ILE A 163 -12.74 0.89 -5.05
N ILE A 164 -13.85 0.27 -5.48
CA ILE A 164 -15.12 0.22 -4.76
C ILE A 164 -14.97 -0.40 -3.36
N ASN A 165 -13.96 -1.26 -3.13
CA ASN A 165 -13.73 -1.83 -1.81
C ASN A 165 -13.17 -0.83 -0.79
N LEU A 166 -12.51 0.25 -1.24
CA LEU A 166 -11.93 1.25 -0.33
C LEU A 166 -12.97 2.05 0.47
N PRO A 167 -14.05 2.59 -0.12
CA PRO A 167 -15.12 3.20 0.67
C PRO A 167 -15.80 2.19 1.59
N ILE A 168 -15.95 0.92 1.19
CA ILE A 168 -16.47 -0.14 2.06
C ILE A 168 -15.59 -0.27 3.31
N ILE A 169 -14.27 -0.34 3.17
CA ILE A 169 -13.35 -0.38 4.33
C ILE A 169 -13.51 0.88 5.19
N ARG A 170 -13.52 2.06 4.58
CA ARG A 170 -13.56 3.34 5.30
C ARG A 170 -14.82 3.52 6.14
N PHE A 171 -15.97 3.24 5.54
CA PHE A 171 -17.29 3.43 6.14
C PHE A 171 -17.82 2.17 6.83
N SER A 172 -17.09 1.05 6.79
CA SER A 172 -17.48 -0.20 7.45
C SER A 172 -17.86 -0.04 8.92
N VAL A 173 -17.23 0.90 9.63
CA VAL A 173 -17.48 1.18 11.05
C VAL A 173 -18.67 2.09 11.32
N GLU A 174 -19.19 2.73 10.28
CA GLU A 174 -20.43 3.53 10.34
C GLU A 174 -21.62 2.71 9.84
N TRP A 175 -21.39 1.81 8.86
CA TRP A 175 -22.44 1.01 8.23
C TRP A 175 -22.82 -0.25 9.01
N TRP A 176 -21.92 -0.81 9.82
CA TRP A 176 -22.18 -2.03 10.60
C TRP A 176 -21.76 -1.88 12.06
N GLU A 177 -22.45 -2.62 12.93
CA GLU A 177 -21.97 -2.85 14.29
C GLU A 177 -20.62 -3.57 14.25
N THR A 178 -19.63 -3.02 14.95
CA THR A 178 -18.25 -3.48 14.88
C THR A 178 -17.58 -3.37 16.24
N HIS A 179 -16.66 -4.30 16.51
CA HIS A 179 -15.75 -4.20 17.66
C HIS A 179 -14.68 -3.13 17.46
N HIS A 180 -14.49 -2.65 16.23
CA HIS A 180 -13.49 -1.67 15.92
C HIS A 180 -13.93 -0.29 16.38
N GLN A 181 -13.00 0.41 17.01
CA GLN A 181 -13.17 1.81 17.33
C GLN A 181 -13.41 2.61 16.03
N GLY A 182 -14.32 3.58 16.12
CA GLY A 182 -14.53 4.57 15.07
C GLY A 182 -13.24 5.31 14.74
N THR A 183 -13.18 5.96 13.58
CA THR A 183 -11.97 6.69 13.15
C THR A 183 -11.58 7.79 14.14
N SER A 184 -10.46 7.62 14.84
CA SER A 184 -9.94 8.61 15.80
C SER A 184 -9.12 9.72 15.13
N ILE A 185 -8.65 9.47 13.90
CA ILE A 185 -7.86 10.42 13.12
C ILE A 185 -8.72 10.91 11.96
N SER A 186 -9.04 12.20 11.99
CA SER A 186 -9.77 12.89 10.92
C SER A 186 -8.88 13.95 10.29
N ILE A 187 -8.82 13.96 8.96
CA ILE A 187 -8.09 14.97 8.18
C ILE A 187 -8.92 16.26 8.04
N MET A 188 -10.25 16.15 8.14
CA MET A 188 -11.19 17.26 7.91
C MET A 188 -11.94 17.70 9.19
N GLY A 189 -11.54 17.20 10.36
CA GLY A 189 -12.21 17.47 11.63
C GLY A 189 -11.28 17.27 12.83
N LYS A 190 -11.84 17.28 14.04
CA LYS A 190 -11.06 17.13 15.27
C LYS A 190 -10.58 15.69 15.42
N SER A 191 -9.26 15.48 15.39
CA SER A 191 -8.65 14.21 15.78
C SER A 191 -8.89 13.97 17.27
N THR A 192 -9.41 12.79 17.63
CA THR A 192 -9.70 12.43 19.02
C THR A 192 -8.56 11.64 19.67
N ILE A 193 -7.52 11.28 18.90
CA ILE A 193 -6.30 10.69 19.45
C ILE A 193 -5.47 11.75 20.17
N ASP A 194 -4.91 11.38 21.32
CA ASP A 194 -3.99 12.23 22.07
C ASP A 194 -2.72 12.50 21.23
N THR A 195 -2.23 13.74 21.28
CA THR A 195 -1.07 14.21 20.52
C THR A 195 0.20 13.42 20.83
N LEU A 196 0.28 12.83 22.02
CA LEU A 196 1.36 11.97 22.47
C LEU A 196 1.49 10.70 21.61
N TYR A 197 0.38 10.16 21.10
CA TYR A 197 0.38 9.04 20.15
C TYR A 197 0.36 9.51 18.69
N LEU A 198 -0.22 10.69 18.40
CA LEU A 198 -0.35 11.19 17.03
C LEU A 198 1.01 11.42 16.36
N TRP A 199 1.94 12.11 17.03
CA TRP A 199 3.21 12.48 16.40
C TRP A 199 4.10 11.28 16.04
N PRO A 200 4.36 10.31 16.94
CA PRO A 200 5.11 9.11 16.56
C PRO A 200 4.40 8.32 15.46
N LEU A 201 3.06 8.29 15.47
CA LEU A 201 2.27 7.64 14.43
C LEU A 201 2.44 8.31 13.06
N LEU A 202 2.44 9.64 12.99
CA LEU A 202 2.67 10.37 11.74
C LEU A 202 4.11 10.15 11.22
N VAL A 203 5.11 10.17 12.11
CA VAL A 203 6.49 9.84 11.74
C VAL A 203 6.57 8.41 11.19
N SER A 204 5.89 7.46 11.83
CA SER A 204 5.82 6.08 11.35
C SER A 204 5.14 5.98 9.98
N ALA A 205 4.00 6.65 9.79
CA ALA A 205 3.27 6.67 8.53
C ALA A 205 4.13 7.22 7.40
N ILE A 206 4.89 8.30 7.64
CA ILE A 206 5.83 8.85 6.65
C ILE A 206 6.95 7.84 6.39
N GLY A 207 7.59 7.29 7.43
CA GLY A 207 8.67 6.32 7.29
C GLY A 207 8.27 5.11 6.45
N PHE A 208 7.14 4.49 6.77
CA PHE A 208 6.58 3.38 5.99
C PHE A 208 6.19 3.80 4.57
N SER A 209 5.71 5.03 4.36
CA SER A 209 5.39 5.54 3.02
C SER A 209 6.65 5.70 2.16
N LEU A 210 7.76 6.17 2.74
CA LEU A 210 9.06 6.24 2.06
C LEU A 210 9.55 4.84 1.69
N LEU A 211 9.46 3.87 2.61
CA LEU A 211 9.81 2.46 2.32
C LEU A 211 8.95 1.87 1.20
N PHE A 212 7.64 2.08 1.25
CA PHE A 212 6.71 1.65 0.23
C PHE A 212 7.09 2.25 -1.13
N GLY A 213 7.33 3.55 -1.18
CA GLY A 213 7.78 4.26 -2.38
C GLY A 213 9.11 3.72 -2.91
N ALA A 214 10.09 3.46 -2.04
CA ALA A 214 11.37 2.89 -2.43
C ALA A 214 11.20 1.50 -3.08
N ILE A 215 10.38 0.63 -2.49
CA ILE A 215 10.09 -0.71 -3.03
C ILE A 215 9.39 -0.59 -4.38
N VAL A 216 8.39 0.29 -4.52
CA VAL A 216 7.70 0.53 -5.80
C VAL A 216 8.69 1.01 -6.86
N LEU A 217 9.56 1.97 -6.56
CA LEU A 217 10.58 2.45 -7.50
C LEU A 217 11.56 1.34 -7.90
N MET A 218 12.03 0.53 -6.96
CA MET A 218 12.88 -0.63 -7.25
C MET A 218 12.19 -1.62 -8.20
N ARG A 219 10.91 -1.94 -7.94
CA ARG A 219 10.13 -2.85 -8.77
C ARG A 219 9.86 -2.29 -10.16
N MET A 220 9.53 -1.00 -10.29
CA MET A 220 9.38 -0.34 -11.59
C MET A 220 10.67 -0.37 -12.39
N ARG A 221 11.81 -0.07 -11.75
CA ARG A 221 13.13 -0.13 -12.39
C ARG A 221 13.47 -1.54 -12.88
N ALA A 222 13.20 -2.56 -12.06
CA ALA A 222 13.40 -3.95 -12.43
C ALA A 222 12.50 -4.36 -13.60
N SER A 223 11.22 -3.98 -13.57
CA SER A 223 10.26 -4.27 -14.64
C SER A 223 10.68 -3.63 -15.98
N LEU A 224 11.12 -2.37 -15.96
CA LEU A 224 11.60 -1.67 -17.16
C LEU A 224 12.91 -2.27 -17.70
N ALA A 225 13.80 -2.73 -16.82
CA ALA A 225 15.01 -3.44 -17.22
C ALA A 225 14.67 -4.76 -17.91
N GLN A 226 13.73 -5.53 -17.36
CA GLN A 226 13.27 -6.79 -17.95
C GLN A 226 12.69 -6.57 -19.35
N THR A 227 11.82 -5.57 -19.53
CA THR A 227 11.25 -5.25 -20.85
C THR A 227 12.31 -4.90 -21.90
N LYS A 228 13.39 -4.23 -21.49
CA LYS A 228 14.53 -3.95 -22.39
C LYS A 228 15.28 -5.22 -22.78
N VAL A 229 15.49 -6.13 -21.83
CA VAL A 229 16.14 -7.42 -22.08
C VAL A 229 15.29 -8.26 -23.03
N ASP A 230 13.99 -8.41 -22.75
CA ASP A 230 13.06 -9.19 -23.59
C ASP A 230 12.99 -8.64 -25.02
N ALA A 231 12.98 -7.31 -25.18
CA ALA A 231 13.00 -6.66 -26.49
C ALA A 231 14.31 -6.94 -27.26
N ARG A 232 15.45 -6.99 -26.57
CA ARG A 232 16.75 -7.32 -27.18
C ARG A 232 16.81 -8.79 -27.61
N LEU A 233 16.36 -9.71 -26.75
CA LEU A 233 16.32 -11.15 -27.06
C LEU A 233 15.43 -11.43 -28.28
N LYS A 234 14.28 -10.78 -28.39
CA LYS A 234 13.40 -10.90 -29.57
C LYS A 234 14.03 -10.41 -30.87
N ARG A 235 14.90 -9.39 -30.82
CA ARG A 235 15.63 -8.90 -32.00
C ARG A 235 16.71 -9.90 -32.42
N MET A 236 17.50 -10.39 -31.46
CA MET A 236 18.54 -11.39 -31.71
C MET A 236 17.98 -12.72 -32.24
N ALA A 237 16.75 -13.09 -31.85
CA ALA A 237 16.10 -14.30 -32.36
C ALA A 237 15.47 -14.12 -33.76
N ALA A 238 15.40 -12.89 -34.26
CA ALA A 238 14.86 -12.55 -35.59
C ALA A 238 15.96 -12.24 -36.61
N GLU A 239 17.23 -12.21 -36.17
CA GLU A 239 18.45 -12.14 -36.98
C GLU A 239 18.95 -13.56 -37.27
#